data_AF-A0A5Q0HAP5-F1
#
_entry.id   AF-A0A5Q0HAP5-F1
#
_cell.length_a   1.000
_cell.length_b   1.000
_cell.length_c   1.000
_cell.angle_alpha   90.00
_cell.angle_beta   90.00
_cell.angle_gamma   90.00
#
_symmetry.space_group_name_H-M   'P 1'
#
loop_
_entity.id
_entity.type
_entity.pdbx_description
1 polymer ?
#
loop_
_entity_poly.entity_id
_entity_poly.type
_entity_poly.pdbx_seq_one_letter_code
_entity_poly.pdbx_strand_id
1 'polypeptide(L)'
;MATDLAGAVGARHDKHRWCTGDRSGGAHRHVAPAATGAQAALEADLLLAVGRTMAGLRRRARPLRPTSVVRRVRVTGGLVALDVAPEAVDDLLAEVLPCAVGAERTGIPGVRPVPGRDHLDLRVTATGAAVRLLGVSRARWHAAADVLADLGTPLWRGRGGPMAGAHTGTGGRHTSTTTPLTPPTDPHTAVASGVLRRLPLWRGAAWLSPLVRDGALELHWRDGPRAEAIAAILTDSCCRIPGATAVAYLVPDSAVRCLRLFPGGTTAPRPEPEWAWYEWLATTAPGPALDVPARVSATARETVPPHVWERQDMREALARREIGEVYRLLGRHGVGPERVAALTGQSPAEVVAVLGGLPVVDYASLCAVADGLGVPRGYLGLAHEEDARAVARGRCGCDEVEMRRRFLEHAALVTVGLPASGPDLLSWPGYHDPGCQYALPA
;
A
#
# COMPACT_ATOMS: atom_id res chain seq x y z
N MET A 1 15.02 37.22 23.94
CA MET A 1 15.56 36.70 22.66
C MET A 1 16.62 35.60 22.81
N ALA A 2 17.12 35.25 24.00
CA ALA A 2 18.07 34.14 24.18
C ALA A 2 17.40 32.75 24.41
N THR A 3 16.08 32.71 24.66
CA THR A 3 15.33 31.49 24.97
C THR A 3 14.89 30.69 23.73
N ASP A 4 14.84 31.31 22.54
CA ASP A 4 14.44 30.64 21.29
C ASP A 4 15.57 29.81 20.64
N LEU A 5 16.84 30.14 20.93
CA LEU A 5 17.99 29.44 20.34
C LEU A 5 18.22 28.04 20.95
N ALA A 6 17.83 27.83 22.21
CA ALA A 6 17.90 26.51 22.86
C ALA A 6 16.86 25.53 22.27
N GLY A 7 15.69 26.01 21.84
CA GLY A 7 14.67 25.20 21.17
C GLY A 7 15.11 24.73 19.77
N ALA A 8 15.80 25.60 19.01
CA ALA A 8 16.26 25.28 17.65
C ALA A 8 17.36 24.19 17.61
N VAL A 9 18.24 24.12 18.63
CA VAL A 9 19.27 23.08 18.72
C VAL A 9 18.66 21.72 19.10
N GLY A 10 17.65 21.71 19.96
CA GLY A 10 16.87 20.50 20.27
C GLY A 10 16.12 19.96 19.05
N ALA A 11 15.46 20.84 18.29
CA ALA A 11 14.73 20.47 17.08
C ALA A 11 15.63 19.86 15.98
N ARG A 12 16.88 20.32 15.85
CA ARG A 12 17.85 19.75 14.90
C ARG A 12 18.32 18.34 15.26
N HIS A 13 18.49 18.04 16.55
CA HIS A 13 18.89 16.69 17.00
C HIS A 13 17.81 15.63 16.75
N ASP A 14 16.54 16.04 16.69
CA ASP A 14 15.45 15.11 16.43
C ASP A 14 15.31 14.73 14.95
N LYS A 15 15.66 15.60 14.00
CA LYS A 15 15.54 15.32 12.55
C LYS A 15 16.28 14.05 12.12
N HIS A 16 17.52 13.88 12.57
CA HIS A 16 18.31 12.68 12.28
C HIS A 16 17.69 11.40 12.87
N ARG A 17 17.14 11.49 14.09
CA ARG A 17 16.48 10.35 14.75
C ARG A 17 15.29 9.83 13.94
N TRP A 18 14.57 10.71 13.25
CA TRP A 18 13.43 10.33 12.41
C TRP A 18 13.84 9.55 11.16
N CYS A 19 15.06 9.77 10.66
CA CYS A 19 15.53 9.18 9.40
C CYS A 19 16.35 7.91 9.58
N THR A 20 17.06 7.77 10.70
CA THR A 20 17.90 6.59 10.95
C THR A 20 17.30 5.67 12.02
N GLY A 21 16.35 6.18 12.81
CA GLY A 21 15.82 5.50 13.99
C GLY A 21 16.86 5.33 15.10
N ASP A 22 18.06 5.88 14.94
CA ASP A 22 19.16 5.70 15.86
C ASP A 22 19.07 6.72 17.00
N ARG A 23 19.19 6.22 18.23
CA ARG A 23 19.23 7.02 19.45
C ARG A 23 20.66 7.25 19.93
N SER A 24 21.65 6.61 19.31
CA SER A 24 23.05 6.75 19.72
C SER A 24 23.49 8.20 19.49
N GLY A 25 23.90 8.88 20.56
CA GLY A 25 24.27 10.29 20.56
C GLY A 25 25.61 10.59 19.86
N GLY A 26 25.97 9.79 18.84
CA GLY A 26 27.18 10.00 18.05
C GLY A 26 26.99 11.22 17.14
N ALA A 27 27.86 12.21 17.28
CA ALA A 27 27.82 13.49 16.57
C ALA A 27 28.06 13.42 15.04
N HIS A 28 27.92 12.26 14.41
CA HIS A 28 28.22 12.08 13.00
C HIS A 28 26.99 12.32 12.11
N ARG A 29 27.06 13.40 11.32
CA ARG A 29 26.16 13.81 10.23
C ARG A 29 26.11 12.82 9.06
N HIS A 30 25.96 11.52 9.29
CA HIS A 30 25.88 10.59 8.18
C HIS A 30 24.45 10.51 7.66
N VAL A 31 24.28 10.91 6.40
CA VAL A 31 23.12 10.54 5.58
C VAL A 31 22.96 9.03 5.69
N ALA A 32 21.75 8.55 6.02
CA ALA A 32 21.50 7.12 6.10
C ALA A 32 21.95 6.48 4.78
N PRO A 33 22.99 5.63 4.77
CA PRO A 33 23.60 5.18 3.53
C PRO A 33 22.57 4.40 2.72
N ALA A 34 22.57 4.56 1.40
CA ALA A 34 21.85 3.62 0.54
C ALA A 34 22.53 2.25 0.67
N ALA A 35 21.75 1.17 0.68
CA ALA A 35 22.33 -0.15 0.46
C ALA A 35 22.91 -0.24 -0.95
N THR A 36 23.80 -1.20 -1.18
CA THR A 36 24.30 -1.52 -2.53
C THR A 36 24.09 -3.00 -2.84
N GLY A 37 24.15 -3.34 -4.13
CA GLY A 37 24.08 -4.72 -4.62
C GLY A 37 22.87 -5.48 -4.10
N ALA A 38 23.11 -6.71 -3.63
CA ALA A 38 22.05 -7.61 -3.19
C ALA A 38 21.27 -7.12 -1.96
N GLN A 39 21.89 -6.34 -1.08
CA GLN A 39 21.19 -5.77 0.08
C GLN A 39 20.16 -4.73 -0.38
N ALA A 40 20.50 -3.91 -1.39
CA ALA A 40 19.55 -2.97 -1.96
C ALA A 40 18.39 -3.68 -2.67
N ALA A 41 18.67 -4.77 -3.39
CA ALA A 41 17.65 -5.59 -4.04
C ALA A 41 16.63 -6.15 -3.04
N LEU A 42 17.11 -6.78 -1.96
CA LEU A 42 16.23 -7.31 -0.91
C LEU A 42 15.38 -6.20 -0.28
N GLU A 43 15.97 -5.04 0.01
CA GLU A 43 15.25 -3.90 0.60
C GLU A 43 14.22 -3.31 -0.37
N ALA A 44 14.52 -3.24 -1.67
CA ALA A 44 13.57 -2.78 -2.68
C ALA A 44 12.36 -3.71 -2.80
N ASP A 45 12.59 -5.02 -2.89
CA ASP A 45 11.52 -6.01 -2.93
C ASP A 45 10.66 -5.99 -1.66
N LEU A 46 11.30 -5.77 -0.50
CA LEU A 46 10.61 -5.64 0.77
C LEU A 46 9.75 -4.37 0.84
N LEU A 47 10.20 -3.24 0.28
CA LEU A 47 9.37 -2.03 0.15
C LEU A 47 8.09 -2.32 -0.65
N LEU A 48 8.21 -3.03 -1.78
CA LEU A 48 7.06 -3.40 -2.59
C LEU A 48 6.12 -4.35 -1.84
N ALA A 49 6.66 -5.33 -1.11
CA ALA A 49 5.88 -6.24 -0.27
C ALA A 49 5.15 -5.50 0.86
N VAL A 50 5.80 -4.53 1.50
CA VAL A 50 5.17 -3.63 2.49
C VAL A 50 4.02 -2.85 1.85
N GLY A 51 4.21 -2.31 0.63
CA GLY A 51 3.15 -1.63 -0.12
C GLY A 51 1.94 -2.52 -0.41
N ARG A 52 2.18 -3.75 -0.89
CA ARG A 52 1.10 -4.75 -1.14
C ARG A 52 0.39 -5.14 0.16
N THR A 53 1.13 -5.28 1.24
CA THR A 53 0.59 -5.55 2.59
C THR A 53 -0.36 -4.43 3.03
N MET A 54 0.07 -3.17 2.93
CA MET A 54 -0.77 -2.00 3.25
C MET A 54 -2.04 -1.96 2.38
N ALA A 55 -1.91 -2.20 1.07
CA ALA A 55 -3.05 -2.24 0.15
C ALA A 55 -4.05 -3.34 0.52
N GLY A 56 -3.56 -4.53 0.90
CA GLY A 56 -4.39 -5.64 1.38
C GLY A 56 -5.12 -5.33 2.68
N LEU A 57 -4.43 -4.75 3.65
CA LEU A 57 -5.01 -4.33 4.91
C LEU A 57 -6.10 -3.28 4.73
N ARG A 58 -5.86 -2.28 3.87
CA ARG A 58 -6.86 -1.26 3.49
C ARG A 58 -8.10 -1.89 2.87
N ARG A 59 -7.93 -2.80 1.91
CA ARG A 59 -9.06 -3.47 1.22
C ARG A 59 -9.96 -4.26 2.17
N ARG A 60 -9.39 -4.83 3.24
CA ARG A 60 -10.14 -5.57 4.27
C ARG A 60 -10.75 -4.66 5.34
N ALA A 61 -10.77 -3.36 5.10
CA ALA A 61 -11.21 -2.32 6.02
C ALA A 61 -10.52 -2.37 7.39
N ARG A 62 -9.36 -3.03 7.54
CA ARG A 62 -8.68 -3.09 8.85
C ARG A 62 -8.24 -1.67 9.22
N PRO A 63 -8.53 -1.18 10.45
CA PRO A 63 -8.25 0.19 10.85
C PRO A 63 -6.74 0.37 11.00
N LEU A 64 -6.08 0.78 9.93
CA LEU A 64 -4.64 0.86 9.88
C LEU A 64 -4.20 2.09 9.11
N ARG A 65 -3.38 2.92 9.77
CA ARG A 65 -2.53 3.91 9.10
C ARG A 65 -1.42 3.14 8.33
N PRO A 66 -0.79 3.62 7.25
CA PRO A 66 0.30 2.98 6.53
C PRO A 66 1.51 2.75 7.43
N THR A 67 1.81 3.68 8.33
CA THR A 67 2.82 3.47 9.38
C THR A 67 2.40 2.47 10.46
N SER A 68 1.27 1.79 10.28
CA SER A 68 0.97 0.60 11.07
C SER A 68 1.86 -0.56 10.66
N VAL A 69 2.04 -0.86 9.36
CA VAL A 69 2.79 -2.07 8.97
C VAL A 69 4.21 -1.99 9.49
N VAL A 70 4.90 -0.88 9.28
CA VAL A 70 6.23 -0.61 9.83
C VAL A 70 6.16 0.61 10.73
N ARG A 71 6.26 0.39 12.04
CA ARG A 71 6.20 1.43 13.08
C ARG A 71 7.50 2.22 13.15
N ARG A 72 8.63 1.54 12.97
CA ARG A 72 9.98 2.12 13.02
C ARG A 72 10.92 1.38 12.09
N VAL A 73 11.91 2.12 11.58
CA VAL A 73 13.03 1.58 10.83
C VAL A 73 14.30 1.92 11.61
N ARG A 74 15.19 0.94 11.79
CA ARG A 74 16.51 1.12 12.37
C ARG A 74 17.56 0.63 11.38
N VAL A 75 18.63 1.39 11.23
CA VAL A 75 19.76 0.97 10.38
C VAL A 75 20.99 0.83 11.26
N THR A 76 21.56 -0.37 11.35
CA THR A 76 22.74 -0.64 12.19
C THR A 76 23.73 -1.49 11.41
N GLY A 77 24.94 -0.96 11.18
CA GLY A 77 25.97 -1.69 10.43
C GLY A 77 25.54 -2.10 9.02
N GLY A 78 24.70 -1.30 8.36
CA GLY A 78 24.15 -1.60 7.04
C GLY A 78 22.92 -2.51 7.04
N LEU A 79 22.64 -3.22 8.14
CA LEU A 79 21.44 -4.03 8.33
C LEU A 79 20.22 -3.14 8.62
N VAL A 80 19.14 -3.33 7.87
CA VAL A 80 17.85 -2.72 8.15
C VAL A 80 17.07 -3.61 9.12
N ALA A 81 16.54 -3.01 10.18
CA ALA A 81 15.60 -3.63 11.09
C ALA A 81 14.27 -2.88 11.09
N LEU A 82 13.18 -3.60 10.86
CA LEU A 82 11.82 -3.08 10.78
C LEU A 82 11.05 -3.50 12.03
N ASP A 83 10.52 -2.53 12.77
CA ASP A 83 9.54 -2.76 13.84
C ASP A 83 8.16 -2.90 13.21
N VAL A 84 7.72 -4.14 12.99
CA VAL A 84 6.48 -4.46 12.27
C VAL A 84 5.33 -4.50 13.27
N ALA A 85 4.19 -3.88 12.98
CA ALA A 85 3.06 -4.00 13.90
C ALA A 85 2.55 -5.46 13.98
N PRO A 86 2.24 -5.97 15.18
CA PRO A 86 1.87 -7.37 15.38
C PRO A 86 0.74 -7.87 14.46
N GLU A 87 -0.24 -7.01 14.19
CA GLU A 87 -1.41 -7.25 13.35
C GLU A 87 -1.11 -7.32 11.84
N ALA A 88 0.06 -6.83 11.41
CA ALA A 88 0.50 -6.84 10.01
C ALA A 88 1.55 -7.93 9.72
N VAL A 89 2.04 -8.64 10.74
CA VAL A 89 3.11 -9.64 10.59
C VAL A 89 2.72 -10.75 9.62
N ASP A 90 1.52 -11.34 9.75
CA ASP A 90 1.10 -12.46 8.88
C ASP A 90 0.99 -12.02 7.42
N ASP A 91 0.34 -10.89 7.19
CA ASP A 91 0.14 -10.32 5.86
C ASP A 91 1.48 -9.94 5.21
N LEU A 92 2.41 -9.35 5.97
CA LEU A 92 3.74 -9.05 5.48
C LEU A 92 4.51 -10.32 5.14
N LEU A 93 4.48 -11.34 6.00
CA LEU A 93 5.18 -12.59 5.75
C LEU A 93 4.59 -13.35 4.55
N ALA A 94 3.28 -13.27 4.31
CA ALA A 94 2.64 -13.82 3.13
C ALA A 94 3.13 -13.17 1.83
N GLU A 95 3.39 -11.86 1.86
CA GLU A 95 3.89 -11.11 0.71
C GLU A 95 5.41 -11.23 0.50
N VAL A 96 6.16 -11.61 1.55
CA VAL A 96 7.63 -11.66 1.55
C VAL A 96 8.17 -13.06 1.34
N LEU A 97 7.59 -14.08 1.98
CA LEU A 97 8.15 -15.42 1.96
C LEU A 97 7.80 -16.16 0.67
N PRO A 98 8.78 -16.81 0.02
CA PRO A 98 8.53 -17.46 -1.26
C PRO A 98 7.61 -18.67 -1.11
N CYS A 99 6.50 -18.65 -1.83
CA CYS A 99 5.47 -19.69 -1.82
C CYS A 99 5.10 -20.08 -3.25
N ALA A 100 4.79 -21.36 -3.48
CA ALA A 100 4.21 -21.82 -4.73
C ALA A 100 2.71 -22.06 -4.54
N VAL A 101 1.89 -21.37 -5.33
CA VAL A 101 0.43 -21.49 -5.34
C VAL A 101 0.03 -21.97 -6.73
N GLY A 102 -0.26 -23.27 -6.87
CA GLY A 102 -0.42 -23.90 -8.18
C GLY A 102 0.87 -23.82 -9.01
N ALA A 103 0.79 -23.24 -10.20
CA ALA A 103 1.95 -23.01 -11.08
C ALA A 103 2.67 -21.67 -10.80
N GLU A 104 2.07 -20.80 -9.99
CA GLU A 104 2.60 -19.47 -9.71
C GLU A 104 3.56 -19.49 -8.51
N ARG A 105 4.55 -18.60 -8.55
CA ARG A 105 5.46 -18.34 -7.42
C ARG A 105 5.23 -16.92 -6.93
N THR A 106 4.95 -16.80 -5.64
CA THR A 106 4.77 -15.53 -4.94
C THR A 106 5.90 -15.32 -3.92
N GLY A 107 5.99 -14.11 -3.36
CA GLY A 107 7.04 -13.74 -2.40
C GLY A 107 8.38 -13.38 -3.04
N ILE A 108 9.37 -13.09 -2.19
CA ILE A 108 10.72 -12.69 -2.62
C ILE A 108 11.57 -13.95 -2.85
N PRO A 109 12.06 -14.18 -4.08
CA PRO A 109 12.85 -15.37 -4.40
C PRO A 109 14.09 -15.53 -3.50
N GLY A 110 14.33 -16.75 -3.01
CA GLY A 110 15.54 -17.08 -2.24
C GLY A 110 15.58 -16.58 -0.80
N VAL A 111 14.57 -15.81 -0.35
CA VAL A 111 14.44 -15.40 1.05
C VAL A 111 14.19 -16.61 1.94
N ARG A 112 14.86 -16.62 3.10
CA ARG A 112 14.76 -17.64 4.14
C ARG A 112 14.55 -16.98 5.51
N PRO A 113 13.54 -17.41 6.28
CA PRO A 113 13.35 -16.96 7.65
C PRO A 113 14.35 -17.66 8.58
N VAL A 114 15.02 -16.88 9.43
CA VAL A 114 15.92 -17.34 10.49
C VAL A 114 15.42 -16.76 11.82
N PRO A 115 14.63 -17.53 12.60
CA PRO A 115 14.04 -17.02 13.84
C PRO A 115 15.10 -16.80 14.91
N GLY A 116 15.10 -15.59 15.49
CA GLY A 116 15.81 -15.25 16.71
C GLY A 116 14.92 -15.39 17.94
N ARG A 117 15.36 -14.81 19.07
CA ARG A 117 14.58 -14.80 20.32
C ARG A 117 13.33 -13.92 20.18
N ASP A 118 13.54 -12.66 19.81
CA ASP A 118 12.52 -11.59 19.74
C ASP A 118 12.49 -10.89 18.37
N HIS A 119 13.02 -11.57 17.35
CA HIS A 119 13.10 -11.07 15.98
C HIS A 119 13.12 -12.21 14.97
N LEU A 120 12.85 -11.87 13.71
CA LEU A 120 12.99 -12.77 12.57
C LEU A 120 13.97 -12.15 11.57
N ASP A 121 15.10 -12.80 11.31
CA ASP A 121 15.98 -12.39 10.22
C ASP A 121 15.48 -13.01 8.91
N LEU A 122 15.22 -12.19 7.90
CA LEU A 122 14.92 -12.60 6.53
C LEU A 122 16.21 -12.52 5.73
N ARG A 123 16.76 -13.66 5.28
CA ARG A 123 18.06 -13.73 4.60
C ARG A 123 17.94 -14.29 3.20
N VAL A 124 18.67 -13.72 2.25
CA VAL A 124 18.82 -14.28 0.90
C VAL A 124 20.06 -15.17 0.89
N THR A 125 19.85 -16.47 0.77
CA THR A 125 20.91 -17.49 0.97
C THR A 125 22.10 -17.30 0.01
N ALA A 126 21.84 -16.91 -1.24
CA ALA A 126 22.85 -16.79 -2.27
C ALA A 126 23.79 -15.58 -2.07
N THR A 127 23.32 -14.52 -1.40
CA THR A 127 24.01 -13.22 -1.36
C THR A 127 24.37 -12.78 0.05
N GLY A 128 23.80 -13.39 1.08
CA GLY A 128 23.95 -12.97 2.47
C GLY A 128 23.18 -11.69 2.83
N ALA A 129 22.46 -11.08 1.88
CA ALA A 129 21.59 -9.94 2.16
C ALA A 129 20.56 -10.30 3.23
N ALA A 130 20.29 -9.37 4.15
CA ALA A 130 19.42 -9.64 5.28
C ALA A 130 18.60 -8.41 5.69
N VAL A 131 17.38 -8.64 6.16
CA VAL A 131 16.57 -7.66 6.87
C VAL A 131 16.03 -8.30 8.14
N ARG A 132 15.98 -7.54 9.24
CA ARG A 132 15.46 -8.01 10.53
C ARG A 132 14.05 -7.48 10.77
N LEU A 133 13.11 -8.36 11.10
CA LEU A 133 11.79 -7.97 11.60
C LEU A 133 11.81 -8.04 13.14
N LEU A 134 11.67 -6.90 13.81
CA LEU A 134 11.62 -6.78 15.27
C LEU A 134 10.21 -7.07 15.77
N GLY A 135 10.10 -7.62 16.98
CA GLY A 135 8.81 -7.96 17.60
C GLY A 135 8.19 -9.27 17.11
N VAL A 136 8.85 -9.96 16.16
CA VAL A 136 8.46 -11.29 15.69
C VAL A 136 9.20 -12.33 16.52
N SER A 137 8.61 -12.74 17.65
CA SER A 137 9.17 -13.80 18.49
C SER A 137 9.17 -15.14 17.77
N ARG A 138 9.97 -16.10 18.25
CA ARG A 138 9.99 -17.47 17.71
C ARG A 138 8.60 -18.12 17.72
N ALA A 139 7.84 -17.95 18.80
CA ALA A 139 6.48 -18.49 18.91
C ALA A 139 5.55 -17.83 17.88
N ARG A 140 5.62 -16.49 17.73
CA ARG A 140 4.84 -15.74 16.75
C ARG A 140 5.16 -16.17 15.32
N TRP A 141 6.44 -16.41 15.03
CA TRP A 141 6.90 -16.93 13.75
C TRP A 141 6.32 -18.32 13.46
N HIS A 142 6.39 -19.26 14.40
CA HIS A 142 5.83 -20.60 14.18
C HIS A 142 4.32 -20.56 13.88
N ALA A 143 3.56 -19.76 14.64
CA ALA A 143 2.13 -19.57 14.37
C ALA A 143 1.87 -19.00 12.96
N ALA A 144 2.63 -17.99 12.53
CA ALA A 144 2.52 -17.43 11.18
C ALA A 144 2.92 -18.45 10.09
N ALA A 145 4.01 -19.18 10.33
CA ALA A 145 4.56 -20.17 9.43
C ALA A 145 3.59 -21.31 9.10
N ASP A 146 2.76 -21.71 10.07
CA ASP A 146 1.74 -22.74 9.87
C ASP A 146 0.61 -22.21 8.98
N VAL A 147 0.06 -21.02 9.28
CA VAL A 147 -0.95 -20.36 8.43
C VAL A 147 -0.46 -20.18 6.99
N LEU A 148 0.81 -19.80 6.80
CA LEU A 148 1.38 -19.63 5.47
C LEU A 148 1.56 -20.93 4.69
N ALA A 149 1.75 -22.05 5.39
CA ALA A 149 1.84 -23.36 4.75
C ALA A 149 0.49 -23.86 4.23
N ASP A 150 -0.61 -23.36 4.79
CA ASP A 150 -1.96 -23.65 4.31
C ASP A 150 -2.30 -22.87 3.03
N LEU A 151 -1.64 -21.73 2.80
CA LEU A 151 -1.86 -20.90 1.59
C LEU A 151 -1.20 -21.46 0.33
N GLY A 152 -0.21 -22.35 0.46
CA GLY A 152 0.52 -22.91 -0.67
C GLY A 152 1.77 -23.68 -0.25
N THR A 153 2.54 -24.18 -1.22
CA THR A 153 3.75 -24.95 -0.92
C THR A 153 4.91 -24.01 -0.53
N PRO A 154 5.37 -24.03 0.74
CA PRO A 154 6.38 -23.08 1.20
C PRO A 154 7.76 -23.43 0.64
N LEU A 155 8.28 -22.58 -0.26
CA LEU A 155 9.60 -22.78 -0.87
C LEU A 155 10.76 -22.44 0.07
N TRP A 156 10.44 -21.83 1.22
CA TRP A 156 11.39 -21.46 2.26
C TRP A 156 11.68 -22.59 3.28
N ARG A 157 10.87 -23.66 3.33
CA ARG A 157 11.07 -24.81 4.25
C ARG A 157 12.11 -25.83 3.74
N GLY A 158 12.45 -25.81 2.45
CA GLY A 158 13.39 -26.77 1.84
C GLY A 158 14.78 -26.69 2.48
N ARG A 159 15.18 -27.75 3.19
CA ARG A 159 16.39 -27.80 4.04
C ARG A 159 17.69 -28.11 3.29
N GLY A 160 17.68 -28.25 1.97
CA GLY A 160 18.89 -28.62 1.25
C GLY A 160 18.81 -28.38 -0.26
N GLY A 161 19.81 -27.69 -0.78
CA GLY A 161 20.15 -27.68 -2.20
C GLY A 161 19.79 -26.39 -2.95
N PRO A 162 20.75 -25.75 -3.64
CA PRO A 162 20.43 -24.76 -4.65
C PRO A 162 19.71 -25.48 -5.80
N MET A 163 18.37 -25.40 -5.86
CA MET A 163 17.56 -25.75 -7.04
C MET A 163 17.98 -27.02 -7.82
N ALA A 164 18.47 -28.06 -7.14
CA ALA A 164 18.89 -29.32 -7.77
C ALA A 164 17.70 -30.30 -7.79
N GLY A 165 16.63 -29.89 -8.47
CA GLY A 165 15.48 -30.74 -8.76
C GLY A 165 15.33 -30.83 -10.26
N ALA A 166 16.24 -31.58 -10.91
CA ALA A 166 16.06 -31.99 -12.28
C ALA A 166 14.79 -32.83 -12.36
N HIS A 167 13.73 -32.26 -12.91
CA HIS A 167 12.63 -33.03 -13.46
C HIS A 167 13.20 -33.82 -14.65
N THR A 168 13.61 -35.07 -14.43
CA THR A 168 13.72 -36.07 -15.49
C THR A 168 12.30 -36.48 -15.91
N GLY A 169 11.58 -35.53 -16.49
CA GLY A 169 10.34 -35.73 -17.22
C GLY A 169 10.63 -35.41 -18.68
N THR A 170 10.89 -36.44 -19.46
CA THR A 170 11.05 -36.38 -20.92
C THR A 170 9.84 -35.70 -21.58
N GLY A 171 10.10 -34.61 -22.31
CA GLY A 171 9.21 -34.14 -23.38
C GLY A 171 8.46 -32.82 -23.12
N GLY A 172 9.18 -31.69 -23.10
CA GLY A 172 8.55 -30.37 -23.11
C GLY A 172 9.58 -29.26 -22.97
N ARG A 173 10.19 -28.86 -24.08
CA ARG A 173 11.29 -27.87 -24.12
C ARG A 173 10.74 -26.45 -23.91
N HIS A 174 10.41 -26.10 -22.67
CA HIS A 174 10.33 -24.72 -22.22
C HIS A 174 11.57 -24.42 -21.38
N THR A 175 12.56 -23.82 -22.03
CA THR A 175 13.77 -23.30 -21.37
C THR A 175 13.40 -22.06 -20.55
N SER A 176 12.88 -22.26 -19.34
CA SER A 176 12.89 -21.22 -18.31
C SER A 176 14.29 -21.21 -17.71
N THR A 177 15.21 -20.58 -18.44
CA THR A 177 16.57 -20.30 -17.99
C THR A 177 16.49 -19.49 -16.70
N THR A 178 16.67 -20.15 -15.56
CA THR A 178 16.90 -19.48 -14.28
C THR A 178 18.37 -19.04 -14.32
N THR A 179 18.65 -18.02 -15.13
CA THR A 179 19.96 -17.37 -15.18
C THR A 179 20.29 -16.96 -13.74
N PRO A 180 21.48 -17.29 -13.22
CA PRO A 180 21.89 -16.79 -11.90
C PRO A 180 21.70 -15.28 -11.92
N LEU A 181 20.89 -14.76 -10.99
CA LEU A 181 20.68 -13.33 -10.79
C LEU A 181 22.04 -12.72 -10.41
N THR A 182 22.86 -12.37 -11.39
CA THR A 182 23.69 -11.18 -11.26
C THR A 182 22.66 -10.07 -11.16
N PRO A 183 22.45 -9.46 -9.99
CA PRO A 183 21.41 -8.45 -9.85
C PRO A 183 21.77 -7.37 -10.86
N PRO A 184 20.97 -7.12 -11.92
CA PRO A 184 21.15 -5.91 -12.68
C PRO A 184 21.14 -4.80 -11.63
N THR A 185 22.16 -3.96 -11.64
CA THR A 185 22.26 -2.81 -10.73
C THR A 185 21.23 -1.80 -11.18
N ASP A 186 19.96 -2.16 -11.06
CA ASP A 186 18.89 -1.35 -11.56
C ASP A 186 18.87 -0.12 -10.66
N PRO A 187 19.11 1.06 -11.21
CA PRO A 187 19.23 2.26 -10.41
C PRO A 187 17.98 2.54 -9.55
N HIS A 188 16.79 2.02 -9.91
CA HIS A 188 15.60 2.12 -9.06
C HIS A 188 15.70 1.31 -7.76
N THR A 189 16.50 0.25 -7.74
CA THR A 189 16.68 -0.61 -6.55
C THR A 189 17.33 0.16 -5.40
N ALA A 190 18.34 0.96 -5.71
CA ALA A 190 18.99 1.82 -4.71
C ALA A 190 18.02 2.89 -4.17
N VAL A 191 17.18 3.46 -5.04
CA VAL A 191 16.15 4.44 -4.68
C VAL A 191 15.11 3.80 -3.76
N ALA A 192 14.58 2.63 -4.11
CA ALA A 192 13.60 1.89 -3.31
C ALA A 192 14.17 1.48 -1.93
N SER A 193 15.40 0.97 -1.88
CA SER A 193 16.12 0.74 -0.61
C SER A 193 16.23 2.04 0.22
N GLY A 194 16.57 3.15 -0.43
CA GLY A 194 16.63 4.48 0.19
C GLY A 194 15.30 4.91 0.81
N VAL A 195 14.19 4.65 0.13
CA VAL A 195 12.82 4.89 0.61
C VAL A 195 12.48 3.99 1.79
N LEU A 196 12.75 2.68 1.72
CA LEU A 196 12.48 1.76 2.84
C LEU A 196 13.20 2.21 4.12
N ARG A 197 14.47 2.60 4.00
CA ARG A 197 15.28 3.12 5.13
C ARG A 197 14.68 4.38 5.76
N ARG A 198 13.85 5.11 5.02
CA ARG A 198 13.20 6.38 5.41
C ARG A 198 11.68 6.28 5.49
N LEU A 199 11.14 5.06 5.53
CA LEU A 199 9.70 4.82 5.58
C LEU A 199 8.95 5.62 6.68
N PRO A 200 9.55 5.93 7.86
CA PRO A 200 8.90 6.78 8.86
C PRO A 200 8.56 8.20 8.38
N LEU A 201 9.15 8.69 7.28
CA LEU A 201 8.77 9.97 6.69
C LEU A 201 7.32 10.00 6.21
N TRP A 202 6.66 8.86 5.98
CA TRP A 202 5.23 8.81 5.62
C TRP A 202 4.31 8.64 6.84
N ARG A 203 4.80 8.94 8.04
CA ARG A 203 3.99 8.95 9.27
C ARG A 203 2.75 9.82 9.11
N GLY A 204 1.60 9.27 9.48
CA GLY A 204 0.32 9.97 9.41
C GLY A 204 -0.37 9.94 8.04
N ALA A 205 0.25 9.37 7.00
CA ALA A 205 -0.50 8.99 5.80
C ALA A 205 -1.61 7.96 6.16
N ALA A 206 -2.49 7.62 5.22
CA ALA A 206 -3.54 6.59 5.36
C ALA A 206 -3.15 5.25 4.68
N TRP A 207 -2.41 5.32 3.58
CA TRP A 207 -1.74 4.18 2.93
C TRP A 207 -0.49 4.68 2.18
N LEU A 208 0.42 3.78 1.77
CA LEU A 208 1.56 4.11 0.88
C LEU A 208 1.68 3.00 -0.18
N SER A 209 1.72 3.39 -1.46
CA SER A 209 1.87 2.47 -2.59
C SER A 209 3.11 2.83 -3.42
N PRO A 210 4.18 2.03 -3.33
CA PRO A 210 5.34 2.13 -4.21
C PRO A 210 5.09 1.40 -5.53
N LEU A 211 5.41 2.04 -6.65
CA LEU A 211 5.23 1.55 -8.01
C LEU A 211 6.47 1.90 -8.84
N VAL A 212 7.02 0.95 -9.58
CA VAL A 212 8.11 1.23 -10.54
C VAL A 212 7.48 1.49 -11.91
N ARG A 213 7.74 2.66 -12.48
CA ARG A 213 7.18 3.08 -13.77
C ARG A 213 8.17 3.97 -14.53
N ASP A 214 8.37 3.68 -15.82
CA ASP A 214 9.18 4.51 -16.73
C ASP A 214 10.60 4.82 -16.19
N GLY A 215 11.23 3.83 -15.54
CA GLY A 215 12.57 3.97 -14.95
C GLY A 215 12.62 4.81 -13.65
N ALA A 216 11.47 5.16 -13.08
CA ALA A 216 11.35 5.90 -11.83
C ALA A 216 10.57 5.09 -10.78
N LEU A 217 10.82 5.40 -9.51
CA LEU A 217 9.99 4.92 -8.40
C LEU A 217 8.93 5.98 -8.09
N GLU A 218 7.66 5.64 -8.31
CA GLU A 218 6.52 6.44 -7.89
C GLU A 218 6.01 5.99 -6.54
N LEU A 219 5.74 6.95 -5.67
CA LEU A 219 5.11 6.74 -4.37
C LEU A 219 3.79 7.50 -4.34
N HIS A 220 2.74 6.79 -4.00
CA HIS A 220 1.39 7.33 -3.88
C HIS A 220 0.90 7.15 -2.44
N TRP A 221 0.28 8.17 -1.86
CA TRP A 221 -0.32 8.07 -0.52
C TRP A 221 -1.47 9.07 -0.35
N ARG A 222 -2.33 8.86 0.65
CA ARG A 222 -3.37 9.81 1.08
C ARG A 222 -3.06 10.31 2.49
N ASP A 223 -3.47 11.53 2.82
CA ASP A 223 -3.23 12.20 4.11
C ASP A 223 -1.74 12.36 4.50
N GLY A 224 -1.45 12.72 5.75
CA GLY A 224 -0.09 12.81 6.28
C GLY A 224 0.72 14.03 5.82
N PRO A 225 2.01 13.88 5.45
CA PRO A 225 2.89 14.97 5.01
C PRO A 225 2.72 15.30 3.52
N ARG A 226 2.87 16.57 3.13
CA ARG A 226 2.67 17.00 1.74
C ARG A 226 3.79 16.47 0.86
N ALA A 227 3.49 16.23 -0.41
CA ALA A 227 4.44 15.66 -1.35
C ALA A 227 5.67 16.57 -1.54
N GLU A 228 5.48 17.89 -1.54
CA GLU A 228 6.54 18.87 -1.72
C GLU A 228 7.53 18.85 -0.54
N ALA A 229 7.02 18.74 0.69
CA ALA A 229 7.86 18.64 1.88
C ALA A 229 8.69 17.34 1.85
N ILE A 230 8.07 16.21 1.50
CA ILE A 230 8.79 14.94 1.36
C ILE A 230 9.83 15.00 0.23
N ALA A 231 9.49 15.59 -0.92
CA ALA A 231 10.41 15.75 -2.04
C ALA A 231 11.66 16.56 -1.63
N ALA A 232 11.45 17.69 -0.94
CA ALA A 232 12.53 18.52 -0.43
C ALA A 232 13.40 17.79 0.60
N ILE A 233 12.79 17.06 1.54
CA ILE A 233 13.53 16.23 2.52
C ILE A 233 14.36 15.17 1.80
N LEU A 234 13.78 14.43 0.85
CA LEU A 234 14.49 13.34 0.16
C LEU A 234 15.55 13.81 -0.85
N THR A 235 15.56 15.09 -1.22
CA THR A 235 16.53 15.65 -2.18
C THR A 235 17.60 16.49 -1.49
N ASP A 236 17.19 17.37 -0.58
CA ASP A 236 17.99 18.52 -0.11
C ASP A 236 18.30 18.49 1.40
N SER A 237 18.01 17.39 2.11
CA SER A 237 18.28 17.25 3.55
C SER A 237 19.34 16.20 3.90
N CYS A 238 19.70 16.13 5.18
CA CYS A 238 20.46 15.02 5.78
C CYS A 238 19.77 13.65 5.62
N CYS A 239 18.48 13.64 5.30
CA CYS A 239 17.69 12.45 5.00
C CYS A 239 17.51 12.24 3.49
N ARG A 240 18.33 12.89 2.65
CA ARG A 240 18.29 12.66 1.21
C ARG A 240 18.57 11.22 0.83
N ILE A 241 18.04 10.76 -0.30
CA ILE A 241 18.42 9.47 -0.90
C ILE A 241 19.62 9.73 -1.83
N PRO A 242 20.80 9.15 -1.55
CA PRO A 242 21.99 9.38 -2.37
C PRO A 242 21.75 9.01 -3.84
N GLY A 243 22.09 9.92 -4.75
CA GLY A 243 21.95 9.67 -6.19
C GLY A 243 20.52 9.73 -6.71
N ALA A 244 19.56 10.27 -5.95
CA ALA A 244 18.17 10.38 -6.36
C ALA A 244 17.67 11.83 -6.32
N THR A 245 16.78 12.17 -7.25
CA THR A 245 16.01 13.41 -7.24
C THR A 245 14.55 13.07 -7.03
N ALA A 246 13.88 13.76 -6.11
CA ALA A 246 12.47 13.54 -5.83
C ALA A 246 11.64 14.73 -6.35
N VAL A 247 10.58 14.45 -7.10
CA VAL A 247 9.67 15.45 -7.69
C VAL A 247 8.25 15.14 -7.24
N ALA A 248 7.66 16.09 -6.52
CA ALA A 248 6.25 16.03 -6.15
C ALA A 248 5.36 16.36 -7.35
N TYR A 249 4.22 15.70 -7.46
CA TYR A 249 3.18 16.06 -8.42
C TYR A 249 1.80 15.76 -7.84
N LEU A 250 0.79 16.44 -8.39
CA LEU A 250 -0.60 16.25 -8.02
C LEU A 250 -1.31 15.47 -9.11
N VAL A 251 -2.17 14.55 -8.70
CA VAL A 251 -3.18 13.97 -9.60
C VAL A 251 -4.41 14.87 -9.44
N PRO A 252 -4.90 15.49 -10.54
CA PRO A 252 -6.11 16.30 -10.48
C PRO A 252 -7.27 15.53 -9.83
N ASP A 253 -8.11 16.25 -9.07
CA ASP A 253 -9.33 15.73 -8.42
C ASP A 253 -9.12 14.56 -7.45
N SER A 254 -7.91 14.41 -6.95
CA SER A 254 -7.55 13.31 -6.06
C SER A 254 -6.89 13.81 -4.79
N ALA A 255 -7.35 13.32 -3.63
CA ALA A 255 -6.68 13.53 -2.34
C ALA A 255 -5.34 12.75 -2.24
N VAL A 256 -4.93 12.05 -3.31
CA VAL A 256 -3.70 11.28 -3.38
C VAL A 256 -2.52 12.20 -3.72
N ARG A 257 -1.54 12.16 -2.83
CA ARG A 257 -0.24 12.81 -2.95
C ARG A 257 0.70 11.88 -3.67
N CYS A 258 1.45 12.43 -4.61
CA CYS A 258 2.32 11.65 -5.46
C CYS A 258 3.75 12.20 -5.46
N LEU A 259 4.71 11.29 -5.48
CA LEU A 259 6.13 11.60 -5.55
C LEU A 259 6.79 10.67 -6.55
N ARG A 260 7.55 11.23 -7.48
CA ARG A 260 8.38 10.46 -8.41
C ARG A 260 9.84 10.64 -8.05
N LEU A 261 10.56 9.54 -7.87
CA LEU A 261 11.99 9.51 -7.60
C LEU A 261 12.74 9.00 -8.82
N PHE A 262 13.65 9.82 -9.33
CA PHE A 262 14.52 9.50 -10.44
C PHE A 262 15.92 9.18 -9.93
N PRO A 263 16.53 8.07 -10.36
CA PRO A 263 17.94 7.83 -10.08
C PRO A 263 18.86 8.71 -10.95
N GLY A 264 20.12 8.83 -10.54
CA GLY A 264 21.17 9.54 -11.28
C GLY A 264 21.30 11.03 -10.95
N GLY A 265 20.59 11.53 -9.94
CA GLY A 265 20.70 12.92 -9.49
C GLY A 265 21.98 13.18 -8.70
N THR A 266 22.91 13.97 -9.23
CA THR A 266 24.02 14.51 -8.43
C THR A 266 23.56 15.79 -7.72
N THR A 267 23.16 15.67 -6.47
CA THR A 267 22.89 16.85 -5.64
C THR A 267 24.09 17.18 -4.78
N ALA A 268 24.80 18.25 -5.15
CA ALA A 268 25.66 18.94 -4.20
C ALA A 268 24.85 19.22 -2.91
N PRO A 269 25.48 19.13 -1.72
CA PRO A 269 24.76 19.41 -0.48
C PRO A 269 24.08 20.77 -0.55
N ARG A 270 22.75 20.79 -0.39
CA ARG A 270 21.96 22.02 -0.29
C ARG A 270 21.72 22.36 1.17
N PRO A 271 21.40 23.62 1.50
CA PRO A 271 20.96 23.97 2.85
C PRO A 271 19.71 23.17 3.22
N GLU A 272 19.62 22.77 4.49
CA GLU A 272 18.48 22.01 5.01
C GLU A 272 17.15 22.72 4.72
N PRO A 273 16.15 22.03 4.15
CA PRO A 273 14.84 22.61 3.86
C PRO A 273 14.04 22.72 5.16
N GLU A 274 14.36 23.72 5.99
CA GLU A 274 13.74 23.92 7.30
C GLU A 274 12.20 23.99 7.21
N TRP A 275 11.66 24.67 6.19
CA TRP A 275 10.22 24.75 5.94
C TRP A 275 9.57 23.36 5.77
N ALA A 276 10.24 22.44 5.06
CA ALA A 276 9.72 21.10 4.80
C ALA A 276 9.70 20.27 6.10
N TRP A 277 10.72 20.44 6.94
CA TRP A 277 10.76 19.83 8.26
C TRP A 277 9.68 20.36 9.20
N TYR A 278 9.44 21.67 9.21
CA TYR A 278 8.35 22.24 10.02
C TYR A 278 6.99 21.74 9.56
N GLU A 279 6.74 21.69 8.26
CA GLU A 279 5.49 21.19 7.71
C GLU A 279 5.31 19.69 7.98
N TRP A 280 6.37 18.90 7.80
CA TRP A 280 6.38 17.49 8.14
C TRP A 280 6.09 17.29 9.63
N LEU A 281 6.77 18.01 10.53
CA LEU A 281 6.50 17.91 11.98
C LEU A 281 5.06 18.32 12.32
N ALA A 282 4.52 19.37 11.71
CA ALA A 282 3.15 19.81 11.95
C ALA A 282 2.11 18.77 11.50
N THR A 283 2.37 18.06 10.40
CA THR A 283 1.45 17.07 9.82
C THR A 283 1.63 15.66 10.36
N THR A 284 2.82 15.33 10.88
CA THR A 284 3.19 13.98 11.34
C THR A 284 3.43 13.88 12.84
N ALA A 285 3.39 15.01 13.55
CA ALA A 285 3.26 15.02 15.00
C ALA A 285 2.17 14.02 15.41
N PRO A 286 2.31 13.35 16.57
CA PRO A 286 1.25 12.52 17.11
C PRO A 286 0.05 13.41 17.50
N GLY A 287 -0.65 13.98 16.52
CA GLY A 287 -2.05 14.32 16.65
C GLY A 287 -2.82 13.03 16.92
N PRO A 288 -4.00 13.12 17.55
CA PRO A 288 -4.79 11.95 17.90
C PRO A 288 -4.90 11.03 16.68
N ALA A 289 -4.76 9.74 16.90
CA ALA A 289 -5.18 8.78 15.91
C ALA A 289 -6.64 9.14 15.60
N LEU A 290 -6.88 9.75 14.44
CA LEU A 290 -8.19 9.82 13.84
C LEU A 290 -8.63 8.37 13.72
N ASP A 291 -9.40 7.93 14.72
CA ASP A 291 -10.32 6.83 14.60
C ASP A 291 -11.30 7.27 13.51
N VAL A 292 -10.92 7.05 12.26
CA VAL A 292 -11.89 6.99 11.18
C VAL A 292 -12.43 5.57 11.27
N PRO A 293 -13.61 5.34 11.87
CA PRO A 293 -14.22 4.02 11.86
C PRO A 293 -14.62 3.71 10.42
N ALA A 294 -13.73 3.11 9.65
CA ALA A 294 -14.17 2.21 8.60
C ALA A 294 -14.91 1.08 9.32
N ARG A 295 -16.22 0.97 9.13
CA ARG A 295 -17.01 -0.13 9.72
C ARG A 295 -16.35 -1.45 9.33
N VAL A 296 -15.81 -2.19 10.30
CA VAL A 296 -15.22 -3.51 10.07
C VAL A 296 -16.20 -4.58 10.48
N SER A 297 -16.57 -5.43 9.52
CA SER A 297 -17.14 -6.76 9.80
C SER A 297 -16.01 -7.67 10.32
N ALA A 298 -16.23 -8.25 11.50
CA ALA A 298 -15.25 -8.99 12.29
C ALA A 298 -14.77 -10.35 11.70
N THR A 299 -14.99 -10.63 10.42
CA THR A 299 -14.66 -11.91 9.77
C THR A 299 -13.30 -11.93 9.04
N ALA A 300 -12.53 -10.84 9.09
CA ALA A 300 -11.37 -10.58 8.22
C ALA A 300 -10.08 -11.39 8.49
N ARG A 301 -10.10 -12.55 9.14
CA ARG A 301 -8.87 -13.34 9.38
C ARG A 301 -8.48 -14.30 8.27
N GLU A 302 -9.30 -14.44 7.22
CA GLU A 302 -9.20 -15.63 6.36
C GLU A 302 -9.62 -15.33 4.90
N THR A 303 -9.18 -14.18 4.40
CA THR A 303 -9.51 -13.62 3.07
C THR A 303 -8.47 -13.96 2.01
N VAL A 304 -8.89 -14.04 0.74
CA VAL A 304 -8.04 -14.24 -0.45
C VAL A 304 -6.86 -13.24 -0.47
N PRO A 305 -5.62 -13.68 -0.80
CA PRO A 305 -4.47 -12.79 -0.87
C PRO A 305 -4.69 -11.61 -1.83
N PRO A 306 -4.31 -10.38 -1.45
CA PRO A 306 -4.68 -9.19 -2.21
C PRO A 306 -4.11 -9.12 -3.63
N HIS A 307 -2.95 -9.72 -3.87
CA HIS A 307 -2.32 -9.74 -5.20
C HIS A 307 -3.09 -10.61 -6.21
N VAL A 308 -3.90 -11.57 -5.76
CA VAL A 308 -4.75 -12.40 -6.64
C VAL A 308 -5.73 -11.53 -7.42
N TRP A 309 -6.27 -10.48 -6.79
CA TRP A 309 -7.22 -9.54 -7.43
C TRP A 309 -6.58 -8.64 -8.49
N GLU A 310 -5.26 -8.47 -8.48
CA GLU A 310 -4.55 -7.60 -9.41
C GLU A 310 -4.09 -8.33 -10.67
N ARG A 311 -4.23 -9.66 -10.70
CA ARG A 311 -3.88 -10.45 -11.89
C ARG A 311 -4.81 -10.09 -13.05
N GLN A 312 -4.25 -10.07 -14.25
CA GLN A 312 -4.97 -9.65 -15.46
C GLN A 312 -6.22 -10.52 -15.72
N ASP A 313 -6.10 -11.84 -15.59
CA ASP A 313 -7.21 -12.79 -15.74
C ASP A 313 -8.35 -12.54 -14.73
N MET A 314 -7.98 -12.32 -13.47
CA MET A 314 -8.92 -11.98 -12.39
C MET A 314 -9.59 -10.62 -12.64
N ARG A 315 -8.83 -9.60 -13.08
CA ARG A 315 -9.38 -8.27 -13.38
C ARG A 315 -10.35 -8.31 -14.55
N GLU A 316 -10.07 -9.09 -15.59
CA GLU A 316 -10.96 -9.28 -16.73
C GLU A 316 -12.26 -10.00 -16.34
N ALA A 317 -12.18 -11.03 -15.51
CA ALA A 317 -13.36 -11.75 -15.01
C ALA A 317 -14.23 -10.83 -14.13
N LEU A 318 -13.60 -10.06 -13.23
CA LEU A 318 -14.30 -9.09 -12.37
C LEU A 318 -14.95 -7.97 -13.18
N ALA A 319 -14.24 -7.40 -14.17
CA ALA A 319 -14.76 -6.36 -15.04
C ALA A 319 -15.97 -6.83 -15.87
N ARG A 320 -15.96 -8.09 -16.32
CA ARG A 320 -17.09 -8.73 -17.01
C ARG A 320 -18.18 -9.26 -16.06
N ARG A 321 -17.99 -9.15 -14.74
CA ARG A 321 -18.85 -9.73 -13.69
C ARG A 321 -19.08 -11.24 -13.85
N GLU A 322 -18.11 -11.95 -14.38
CA GLU A 322 -18.16 -13.41 -14.56
C GLU A 322 -17.80 -14.12 -13.25
N ILE A 323 -18.72 -14.10 -12.27
CA ILE A 323 -18.47 -14.62 -10.91
C ILE A 323 -18.10 -16.12 -10.92
N GLY A 324 -18.67 -16.91 -11.82
CA GLY A 324 -18.26 -18.30 -12.02
C GLY A 324 -16.79 -18.45 -12.40
N GLU A 325 -16.26 -17.54 -13.24
CA GLU A 325 -14.85 -17.54 -13.59
C GLU A 325 -13.97 -17.06 -12.44
N VAL A 326 -14.43 -16.04 -11.69
CA VAL A 326 -13.76 -15.62 -10.45
C VAL A 326 -13.61 -16.81 -9.49
N TYR A 327 -14.64 -17.62 -9.28
CA TYR A 327 -14.56 -18.81 -8.42
C TYR A 327 -13.61 -19.89 -8.97
N ARG A 328 -13.57 -20.09 -10.28
CA ARG A 328 -12.61 -21.03 -10.90
C ARG A 328 -11.17 -20.54 -10.73
N LEU A 329 -10.92 -19.26 -10.95
CA LEU A 329 -9.60 -18.64 -10.73
C LEU A 329 -9.18 -18.77 -9.27
N LEU A 330 -10.08 -18.50 -8.32
CA LEU A 330 -9.86 -18.71 -6.90
C LEU A 330 -9.54 -20.17 -6.54
N GLY A 331 -10.19 -21.14 -7.18
CA GLY A 331 -9.88 -22.56 -7.05
C GLY A 331 -8.44 -22.90 -7.47
N ARG A 332 -7.92 -22.25 -8.52
CA ARG A 332 -6.50 -22.38 -8.92
C ARG A 332 -5.53 -21.82 -7.88
N HIS A 333 -6.00 -20.89 -7.04
CA HIS A 333 -5.28 -20.32 -5.91
C HIS A 333 -5.56 -21.03 -4.57
N GLY A 334 -6.13 -22.25 -4.61
CA GLY A 334 -6.37 -23.06 -3.41
C GLY A 334 -7.65 -22.71 -2.64
N VAL A 335 -8.48 -21.79 -3.14
CA VAL A 335 -9.75 -21.42 -2.51
C VAL A 335 -10.87 -22.27 -3.12
N GLY A 336 -11.17 -23.40 -2.49
CA GLY A 336 -12.18 -24.35 -2.97
C GLY A 336 -13.63 -23.87 -2.85
N PRO A 337 -14.61 -24.53 -3.50
CA PRO A 337 -16.01 -24.11 -3.52
C PRO A 337 -16.66 -24.02 -2.13
N GLU A 338 -16.40 -24.96 -1.24
CA GLU A 338 -16.89 -24.93 0.16
C GLU A 338 -16.37 -23.70 0.90
N ARG A 339 -15.12 -23.31 0.59
CA ARG A 339 -14.49 -22.14 1.19
C ARG A 339 -15.10 -20.85 0.65
N VAL A 340 -15.37 -20.79 -0.65
CA VAL A 340 -16.11 -19.67 -1.27
C VAL A 340 -17.47 -19.52 -0.61
N ALA A 341 -18.23 -20.61 -0.47
CA ALA A 341 -19.55 -20.61 0.18
C ALA A 341 -19.49 -20.04 1.61
N ALA A 342 -18.52 -20.52 2.41
CA ALA A 342 -18.31 -20.04 3.78
C ALA A 342 -17.94 -18.54 3.84
N LEU A 343 -17.14 -18.06 2.89
CA LEU A 343 -16.70 -16.66 2.84
C LEU A 343 -17.81 -15.71 2.38
N THR A 344 -18.59 -16.09 1.36
CA THR A 344 -19.64 -15.26 0.77
C THR A 344 -20.97 -15.37 1.50
N GLY A 345 -21.14 -16.37 2.37
CA GLY A 345 -22.41 -16.69 3.03
C GLY A 345 -23.42 -17.36 2.09
N GLN A 346 -23.00 -17.77 0.89
CA GLN A 346 -23.83 -18.53 -0.04
C GLN A 346 -23.89 -20.00 0.37
N SER A 347 -24.95 -20.70 -0.03
CA SER A 347 -25.03 -22.14 0.12
C SER A 347 -24.05 -22.85 -0.83
N PRO A 348 -23.53 -24.05 -0.47
CA PRO A 348 -22.68 -24.83 -1.37
C PRO A 348 -23.36 -25.14 -2.72
N ALA A 349 -24.68 -25.33 -2.73
CA ALA A 349 -25.45 -25.57 -3.95
C ALA A 349 -25.46 -24.34 -4.89
N GLU A 350 -25.60 -23.13 -4.34
CA GLU A 350 -25.50 -21.89 -5.12
C GLU A 350 -24.11 -21.71 -5.73
N VAL A 351 -23.04 -21.98 -4.96
CA VAL A 351 -21.67 -21.90 -5.49
C VAL A 351 -21.45 -22.90 -6.63
N VAL A 352 -21.95 -24.13 -6.51
CA VAL A 352 -21.91 -25.13 -7.58
C VAL A 352 -22.71 -24.68 -8.81
N ALA A 353 -23.89 -24.08 -8.61
CA ALA A 353 -24.69 -23.55 -9.71
C ALA A 353 -23.98 -22.41 -10.45
N VAL A 354 -23.34 -21.49 -9.72
CA VAL A 354 -22.55 -20.40 -10.29
C VAL A 354 -21.33 -20.93 -11.06
N LEU A 355 -20.64 -21.94 -10.53
CA LEU A 355 -19.58 -22.65 -11.25
C LEU A 355 -20.10 -23.36 -12.51
N GLY A 356 -21.35 -23.82 -12.48
CA GLY A 356 -22.08 -24.39 -13.61
C GLY A 356 -22.58 -23.37 -14.64
N GLY A 357 -22.34 -22.07 -14.42
CA GLY A 357 -22.69 -21.00 -15.36
C GLY A 357 -23.95 -20.23 -14.99
N LEU A 358 -24.57 -20.47 -13.83
CA LEU A 358 -25.66 -19.63 -13.34
C LEU A 358 -25.12 -18.22 -13.03
N PRO A 359 -25.62 -17.15 -13.67
CA PRO A 359 -25.12 -15.81 -13.42
C PRO A 359 -25.59 -15.27 -12.06
N VAL A 360 -24.70 -14.57 -11.36
CA VAL A 360 -25.04 -13.81 -10.15
C VAL A 360 -25.45 -12.40 -10.58
N VAL A 361 -26.76 -12.13 -10.55
CA VAL A 361 -27.33 -10.88 -11.07
C VAL A 361 -27.79 -9.93 -9.96
N ASP A 362 -28.10 -10.46 -8.78
CA ASP A 362 -28.66 -9.65 -7.71
C ASP A 362 -27.57 -8.85 -6.99
N TYR A 363 -27.87 -7.58 -6.74
CA TYR A 363 -26.94 -6.65 -6.11
C TYR A 363 -26.51 -7.11 -4.71
N ALA A 364 -27.43 -7.71 -3.95
CA ALA A 364 -27.14 -8.21 -2.61
C ALA A 364 -26.09 -9.32 -2.62
N SER A 365 -26.20 -10.29 -3.53
CA SER A 365 -25.21 -11.36 -3.69
C SER A 365 -23.89 -10.82 -4.23
N LEU A 366 -23.90 -9.86 -5.16
CA LEU A 366 -22.65 -9.22 -5.60
C LEU A 366 -21.95 -8.49 -4.46
N CYS A 367 -22.69 -7.82 -3.58
CA CYS A 367 -22.15 -7.24 -2.35
C CYS A 367 -21.62 -8.31 -1.39
N ALA A 368 -22.36 -9.40 -1.18
CA ALA A 368 -21.93 -10.51 -0.32
C ALA A 368 -20.66 -11.19 -0.85
N VAL A 369 -20.55 -11.34 -2.17
CA VAL A 369 -19.35 -11.83 -2.86
C VAL A 369 -18.20 -10.85 -2.67
N ALA A 370 -18.44 -9.55 -2.87
CA ALA A 370 -17.40 -8.53 -2.72
C ALA A 370 -16.86 -8.47 -1.29
N ASP A 371 -17.77 -8.38 -0.32
CA ASP A 371 -17.43 -8.23 1.09
C ASP A 371 -16.84 -9.53 1.66
N GLY A 372 -17.41 -10.69 1.30
CA GLY A 372 -16.98 -12.00 1.79
C GLY A 372 -15.62 -12.43 1.28
N LEU A 373 -15.34 -12.17 0.00
CA LEU A 373 -14.03 -12.49 -0.60
C LEU A 373 -13.00 -11.36 -0.42
N GLY A 374 -13.45 -10.14 -0.10
CA GLY A 374 -12.59 -8.95 -0.01
C GLY A 374 -12.22 -8.38 -1.39
N VAL A 375 -13.09 -8.54 -2.38
CA VAL A 375 -12.94 -7.92 -3.71
C VAL A 375 -13.21 -6.42 -3.60
N PRO A 376 -12.34 -5.55 -4.15
CA PRO A 376 -12.66 -4.13 -4.26
C PRO A 376 -13.99 -3.92 -4.99
N ARG A 377 -14.97 -3.27 -4.36
CA ARG A 377 -16.32 -3.07 -4.92
C ARG A 377 -16.28 -2.41 -6.30
N GLY A 378 -15.31 -1.51 -6.54
CA GLY A 378 -15.09 -0.91 -7.86
C GLY A 378 -14.79 -1.92 -8.98
N TYR A 379 -14.16 -3.06 -8.67
CA TYR A 379 -13.82 -4.07 -9.68
C TYR A 379 -15.05 -4.84 -10.18
N LEU A 380 -16.09 -4.93 -9.35
CA LEU A 380 -17.39 -5.48 -9.73
C LEU A 380 -18.34 -4.40 -10.28
N GLY A 381 -17.88 -3.15 -10.41
CA GLY A 381 -18.73 -2.01 -10.73
C GLY A 381 -19.82 -1.75 -9.70
N LEU A 382 -19.55 -2.07 -8.42
CA LEU A 382 -20.42 -1.82 -7.27
C LEU A 382 -20.10 -0.49 -6.57
N ALA A 383 -19.02 0.20 -6.96
CA ALA A 383 -18.65 1.48 -6.38
C ALA A 383 -19.51 2.61 -6.97
N HIS A 384 -20.50 3.07 -6.20
CA HIS A 384 -20.82 4.49 -6.17
C HIS A 384 -19.91 5.11 -5.11
N GLU A 385 -18.97 5.97 -5.54
CA GLU A 385 -18.02 6.78 -4.76
C GLU A 385 -17.70 6.33 -3.31
N GLU A 386 -16.46 5.89 -3.07
CA GLU A 386 -15.93 5.65 -1.72
C GLU A 386 -15.67 6.94 -0.90
N ASP A 387 -16.09 8.12 -1.38
CA ASP A 387 -15.92 9.42 -0.69
C ASP A 387 -17.22 10.23 -0.55
N ALA A 388 -18.41 9.62 -0.65
CA ALA A 388 -19.58 10.21 0.00
C ALA A 388 -19.41 10.02 1.51
N ARG A 389 -18.70 10.96 2.16
CA ARG A 389 -18.85 11.17 3.63
C ARG A 389 -20.33 10.98 3.93
N ALA A 390 -20.65 10.21 4.96
CA ALA A 390 -21.97 10.29 5.57
C ALA A 390 -22.10 11.71 6.13
N VAL A 391 -22.33 12.69 5.25
CA VAL A 391 -22.96 13.94 5.62
C VAL A 391 -24.27 13.46 6.21
N ALA A 392 -24.41 13.64 7.52
CA ALA A 392 -25.68 13.42 8.18
C ALA A 392 -26.74 13.98 7.23
N ARG A 393 -27.72 13.16 6.82
CA ARG A 393 -28.80 13.62 5.94
C ARG A 393 -29.50 14.76 6.70
N GLY A 394 -28.99 15.98 6.53
CA GLY A 394 -29.70 17.19 6.84
C GLY A 394 -30.92 17.10 5.97
N ARG A 395 -32.10 17.02 6.60
CA ARG A 395 -33.36 17.10 5.90
C ARG A 395 -33.49 18.51 5.34
N CYS A 396 -32.76 18.81 4.26
CA CYS A 396 -33.20 19.83 3.35
C CYS A 396 -34.47 19.28 2.71
N GLY A 397 -35.61 19.95 2.92
CA GLY A 397 -36.90 19.59 2.32
C GLY A 397 -36.96 19.83 0.81
N CYS A 398 -35.80 19.87 0.14
CA CYS A 398 -35.70 20.07 -1.28
C CYS A 398 -36.01 18.75 -2.01
N ASP A 399 -36.97 18.81 -2.95
CA ASP A 399 -37.34 17.69 -3.81
C ASP A 399 -36.19 17.34 -4.76
N GLU A 400 -35.82 16.06 -4.81
CA GLU A 400 -34.75 15.53 -5.66
C GLU A 400 -35.02 15.77 -7.14
N VAL A 401 -36.30 15.76 -7.55
CA VAL A 401 -36.71 16.04 -8.93
C VAL A 401 -36.40 17.48 -9.31
N GLU A 402 -36.66 18.43 -8.41
CA GLU A 402 -36.40 19.85 -8.61
C GLU A 402 -34.88 20.14 -8.60
N MET A 403 -34.11 19.45 -7.75
CA MET A 403 -32.65 19.53 -7.76
C MET A 403 -32.05 19.04 -9.08
N ARG A 404 -32.53 17.90 -9.59
CA ARG A 404 -32.08 17.33 -10.87
C ARG A 404 -32.44 18.24 -12.05
N ARG A 405 -33.64 18.83 -12.04
CA ARG A 405 -34.06 19.80 -13.06
C ARG A 405 -33.14 21.01 -13.11
N ARG A 406 -32.83 21.60 -11.94
CA ARG A 406 -31.95 22.78 -11.82
C ARG A 406 -30.52 22.50 -12.26
N PHE A 407 -29.98 21.33 -11.92
CA PHE A 407 -28.65 20.92 -12.39
C PHE A 407 -28.61 20.80 -13.92
N LEU A 408 -29.63 20.21 -14.54
CA LEU A 408 -29.71 20.07 -16.00
C LEU A 408 -29.89 21.42 -16.71
N GLU A 409 -30.69 22.33 -16.14
CA GLU A 409 -30.81 23.70 -16.64
C GLU A 409 -29.46 24.45 -16.58
N HIS A 410 -28.73 24.33 -15.48
CA HIS A 410 -27.40 24.93 -15.34
C HIS A 410 -26.39 24.33 -16.33
N ALA A 411 -26.37 23.00 -16.49
CA ALA A 411 -25.50 22.33 -17.44
C ALA A 411 -25.82 22.74 -18.89
N ALA A 412 -27.10 22.91 -19.23
CA ALA A 412 -27.52 23.40 -20.54
C ALA A 412 -27.02 24.83 -20.79
N LEU A 413 -27.14 25.73 -19.80
CA LEU A 413 -26.65 27.12 -19.89
C LEU A 413 -25.13 27.20 -20.10
N VAL A 414 -24.36 26.39 -19.37
CA VAL A 414 -22.90 26.31 -19.54
C VAL A 414 -22.55 25.79 -20.93
N THR A 415 -23.27 24.79 -21.42
CA THR A 415 -23.01 24.17 -22.74
C THR A 415 -23.25 25.15 -23.90
N VAL A 416 -24.21 26.06 -23.77
CA VAL A 416 -24.45 27.10 -24.79
C VAL A 416 -23.57 28.35 -24.63
N GLY A 417 -22.60 28.31 -23.71
CA GLY A 417 -21.61 29.38 -23.53
C GLY A 417 -22.13 30.61 -22.81
N LEU A 418 -23.24 30.51 -22.07
CA LEU A 418 -23.73 31.60 -21.25
C LEU A 418 -22.91 31.67 -19.94
N PRO A 419 -22.53 32.88 -19.49
CA PRO A 419 -21.77 33.04 -18.26
C PRO A 419 -22.64 32.60 -17.06
N ALA A 420 -22.10 31.70 -16.23
CA ALA A 420 -22.75 31.24 -15.01
C ALA A 420 -22.97 32.35 -13.96
N SER A 421 -22.41 33.54 -14.19
CA SER A 421 -22.40 34.69 -13.28
C SER A 421 -23.32 35.82 -13.80
N GLY A 422 -24.61 35.54 -13.91
CA GLY A 422 -25.63 36.54 -14.23
C GLY A 422 -26.46 36.92 -12.98
N PRO A 423 -26.79 38.20 -12.75
CA PRO A 423 -27.54 38.66 -11.57
C PRO A 423 -28.96 38.08 -11.45
N ASP A 424 -29.50 37.46 -12.51
CA ASP A 424 -30.81 36.83 -12.49
C ASP A 424 -30.85 35.45 -11.81
N LEU A 425 -29.70 34.76 -11.66
CA LEU A 425 -29.64 33.48 -10.92
C LEU A 425 -29.60 33.70 -9.39
N LEU A 426 -29.21 34.90 -8.94
CA LEU A 426 -29.07 35.27 -7.52
C LEU A 426 -30.41 35.62 -6.84
N SER A 427 -31.50 35.74 -7.60
CA SER A 427 -32.82 36.09 -7.08
C SER A 427 -33.75 34.89 -6.86
N TRP A 428 -33.28 33.67 -7.15
CA TRP A 428 -34.11 32.46 -7.08
C TRP A 428 -34.26 31.91 -5.66
N PRO A 429 -35.50 31.69 -5.16
CA PRO A 429 -35.73 31.15 -3.83
C PRO A 429 -35.07 29.77 -3.66
N GLY A 430 -34.18 29.67 -2.67
CA GLY A 430 -33.48 28.43 -2.31
C GLY A 430 -32.08 28.23 -2.89
N TYR A 431 -31.55 29.19 -3.68
CA TYR A 431 -30.19 29.10 -4.24
C TYR A 431 -29.08 29.39 -3.20
N HIS A 432 -29.43 30.09 -2.11
CA HIS A 432 -28.52 30.45 -1.02
C HIS A 432 -29.12 30.20 0.36
N ASP A 433 -29.80 29.08 0.57
CA ASP A 433 -30.06 28.66 1.96
C ASP A 433 -28.70 28.28 2.58
N PRO A 434 -28.18 29.03 3.57
CA PRO A 434 -26.89 28.73 4.19
C PRO A 434 -26.90 27.38 4.94
N GLY A 435 -28.09 26.80 5.16
CA GLY A 435 -28.28 25.46 5.71
C GLY A 435 -28.26 24.34 4.66
N CYS A 436 -28.26 24.66 3.35
CA CYS A 436 -28.23 23.67 2.29
C CYS A 436 -26.79 23.30 1.93
N GLN A 437 -26.41 22.05 2.24
CA GLN A 437 -25.09 21.49 1.96
C GLN A 437 -24.72 21.39 0.46
N TYR A 438 -25.67 21.72 -0.43
CA TYR A 438 -25.49 21.72 -1.88
C TYR A 438 -25.52 23.13 -2.49
N ALA A 439 -25.52 24.20 -1.67
CA ALA A 439 -25.36 25.56 -2.17
C ALA A 439 -24.02 25.68 -2.89
N LEU A 440 -24.04 26.07 -4.17
CA LEU A 440 -22.82 26.37 -4.90
C LEU A 440 -22.18 27.63 -4.32
N PRO A 441 -20.84 27.69 -4.19
CA PRO A 441 -20.17 28.90 -3.78
C PRO A 441 -20.48 30.03 -4.77
N ALA A 442 -20.75 31.22 -4.23
CA ALA A 442 -21.06 32.43 -5.00
C ALA A 442 -19.90 32.87 -5.91
#